data_AF-A0A658NY95-F1
#
_entry.id   AF-A0A658NY95-F1
#
_cell.length_a   1.000
_cell.length_b   1.000
_cell.length_c   1.000
_cell.angle_alpha   90.00
_cell.angle_beta   90.00
_cell.angle_gamma   90.00
#
_symmetry.space_group_name_H-M   'P 1'
#
loop_
_entity.id
_entity.type
_entity.pdbx_description
1 polymer ?
#
loop_
_entity_poly.entity_id
_entity_poly.type
_entity_poly.pdbx_seq_one_letter_code
_entity_poly.pdbx_strand_id
1 'polypeptide(L)'
;VVKSGGKTRRAAKMNTLRDWHGDIEEFIDAKQKEEKKAWALIEQGYDGSYNGDAYGSVMYQNENLSVRVSDEFMQAALDGREWWTRS
;
A
#
# COMPACT_ATOMS: atom_id res chain seq x y z
N VAL A 1 -4.08 -15.22 -2.45
CA VAL A 1 -3.28 -15.21 -1.19
C VAL A 1 -2.55 -16.54 -1.06
N VAL A 2 -1.21 -16.53 -1.04
CA VAL A 2 -0.41 -17.76 -0.85
C VAL A 2 -0.24 -18.00 0.64
N LYS A 3 -0.74 -19.14 1.14
CA LYS A 3 -0.57 -19.59 2.53
C LYS A 3 0.54 -20.64 2.55
N SER A 4 1.65 -20.39 3.25
CA SER A 4 2.72 -21.38 3.41
C SER A 4 2.30 -22.44 4.43
N GLY A 5 2.46 -23.73 4.09
CA GLY A 5 2.15 -24.85 4.97
C GLY A 5 2.96 -24.82 6.27
N GLY A 6 2.26 -24.88 7.41
CA GLY A 6 2.86 -25.08 8.73
C GLY A 6 2.30 -24.17 9.83
N LYS A 7 2.27 -22.85 9.60
CA LYS A 7 1.55 -21.86 10.42
C LYS A 7 1.13 -20.70 9.53
N THR A 8 -0.17 -20.41 9.53
CA THR A 8 -0.91 -19.72 8.46
C THR A 8 -0.72 -18.19 8.41
N ARG A 9 0.51 -17.67 8.56
CA ARG A 9 0.77 -16.24 8.34
C ARG A 9 1.07 -15.97 6.87
N ARG A 10 0.53 -14.86 6.33
CA ARG A 10 0.88 -14.41 4.97
C ARG A 10 2.39 -14.10 4.93
N ALA A 11 3.06 -14.52 3.86
CA ALA A 11 4.46 -14.15 3.65
C ALA A 11 4.54 -12.65 3.36
N ALA A 12 5.49 -11.95 3.98
CA ALA A 12 5.75 -10.56 3.67
C ALA A 12 6.28 -10.43 2.23
N LYS A 13 5.83 -9.39 1.53
CA LYS A 13 6.27 -9.02 0.18
C LYS A 13 6.76 -7.59 0.20
N MET A 14 7.84 -7.31 -0.52
CA MET A 14 8.30 -5.95 -0.76
C MET A 14 7.90 -5.57 -2.19
N ASN A 15 7.27 -4.41 -2.34
CA ASN A 15 6.98 -3.83 -3.64
C ASN A 15 7.53 -2.41 -3.69
N THR A 16 8.11 -2.03 -4.83
CA THR A 16 8.79 -0.75 -4.99
C THR A 16 8.37 -0.09 -6.29
N LEU A 17 7.99 1.19 -6.22
CA LEU A 17 7.67 2.02 -7.38
C LEU A 17 8.60 3.24 -7.44
N ARG A 18 8.86 3.76 -8.65
CA ARG A 18 9.64 4.99 -8.82
C ARG A 18 8.73 6.21 -8.81
N ASP A 19 9.27 7.32 -8.32
CA ASP A 19 8.66 8.65 -8.23
C ASP A 19 8.02 9.17 -9.52
N TRP A 20 8.59 8.83 -10.68
CA TRP A 20 8.06 9.26 -11.97
C TRP A 20 7.03 8.31 -12.59
N HIS A 21 6.70 7.19 -11.95
CA HIS A 21 5.74 6.22 -12.53
C HIS A 21 4.32 6.80 -12.57
N GLY A 22 3.57 6.58 -13.65
CA GLY A 22 2.18 7.08 -13.79
C GLY A 22 1.25 6.68 -12.65
N ASP A 23 1.36 5.45 -12.17
CA ASP A 23 0.53 4.93 -11.06
C ASP A 23 1.01 5.35 -9.66
N ILE A 24 1.91 6.33 -9.52
CA ILE A 24 2.51 6.68 -8.23
C ILE A 24 1.47 7.12 -7.19
N GLU A 25 0.46 7.89 -7.62
CA GLU A 25 -0.63 8.34 -6.73
C GLU A 25 -1.49 7.17 -6.23
N GLU A 26 -1.82 6.22 -7.11
CA GLU A 26 -2.54 5.02 -6.69
C GLU A 26 -1.70 4.18 -5.72
N PHE A 27 -0.39 4.05 -6.00
CA PHE A 27 0.53 3.27 -5.18
C PHE A 27 0.68 3.82 -3.75
N ILE A 28 0.76 5.14 -3.58
CA ILE A 28 0.84 5.77 -2.24
C ILE A 28 -0.48 5.64 -1.47
N ASP A 29 -1.62 5.72 -2.17
CA ASP A 29 -2.95 5.67 -1.58
C ASP A 29 -3.43 4.25 -1.28
N ALA A 30 -2.85 3.23 -1.93
CA ALA A 30 -3.35 1.87 -1.98
C ALA A 30 -3.71 1.31 -0.59
N LYS A 31 -2.78 1.44 0.37
CA LYS A 31 -3.00 0.96 1.73
C LYS A 31 -4.06 1.76 2.49
N GLN A 32 -4.09 3.08 2.31
CA GLN A 32 -5.08 3.92 2.99
C GLN A 32 -6.49 3.61 2.47
N LYS A 33 -6.65 3.38 1.15
CA LYS A 33 -7.92 2.99 0.54
C LYS A 33 -8.39 1.63 1.05
N GLU A 34 -7.50 0.65 1.17
CA GLU A 34 -7.83 -0.66 1.75
C GLU A 34 -8.15 -0.58 3.26
N GLU A 35 -7.47 0.28 4.00
CA GLU A 35 -7.76 0.51 5.42
C GLU A 35 -9.20 1.05 5.60
N LYS A 36 -9.62 2.01 4.77
CA LYS A 36 -11.00 2.51 4.79
C LYS A 36 -12.03 1.41 4.53
N LYS A 37 -11.72 0.45 3.66
CA LYS A 37 -12.58 -0.73 3.43
C LYS A 37 -12.65 -1.63 4.66
N ALA A 38 -11.53 -1.85 5.35
CA ALA A 38 -11.51 -2.63 6.58
C ALA A 38 -12.38 -1.96 7.67
N TRP A 39 -12.27 -0.64 7.84
CA TRP A 39 -13.13 0.10 8.78
C TRP A 39 -14.61 -0.02 8.44
N ALA A 40 -14.99 0.10 7.17
CA ALA A 40 -16.37 -0.09 6.75
C ALA A 40 -16.90 -1.50 7.10
N LEU A 41 -16.06 -2.54 6.99
CA LEU A 41 -16.43 -3.90 7.41
C LEU A 41 -16.55 -3.99 8.93
N ILE A 42 -15.63 -3.40 9.69
CA ILE A 42 -15.68 -3.41 11.17
C ILE A 42 -16.95 -2.72 11.67
N GLU A 43 -17.33 -1.58 11.08
CA GLU A 43 -18.58 -0.87 11.40
C GLU A 43 -19.83 -1.70 11.13
N GLN A 44 -19.79 -2.61 10.16
CA GLN A 44 -20.86 -3.57 9.88
C GLN A 44 -20.82 -4.83 10.77
N GLY A 45 -19.90 -4.88 11.75
CA GLY A 45 -19.83 -5.94 12.75
C GLY A 45 -18.90 -7.11 12.39
N TYR A 46 -18.09 -6.99 11.34
CA TYR A 46 -17.08 -8.00 11.03
C TYR A 46 -15.89 -7.93 12.02
N ASP A 47 -15.25 -9.07 12.27
CA ASP A 47 -14.12 -9.15 13.19
C ASP A 47 -12.93 -8.30 12.70
N GLY A 48 -12.60 -7.26 13.48
CA GLY A 48 -11.46 -6.37 13.26
C GLY A 48 -10.15 -6.84 13.88
N SER A 49 -10.07 -8.07 14.41
CA SER A 49 -8.81 -8.65 14.85
C SER A 49 -7.82 -8.78 13.69
N TYR A 50 -6.51 -8.84 13.97
CA TYR A 50 -5.46 -8.90 12.93
C TYR A 50 -5.64 -10.06 11.93
N ASN A 51 -6.23 -11.18 12.36
CA ASN A 51 -6.59 -12.32 11.50
C ASN A 51 -8.12 -12.45 11.29
N GLY A 52 -8.89 -11.45 11.72
CA GLY A 52 -10.33 -11.39 11.61
C GLY A 52 -10.78 -11.15 10.18
N ASP A 53 -12.06 -11.37 9.92
CA ASP A 53 -12.63 -11.37 8.58
C ASP A 53 -12.45 -10.02 7.85
N ALA A 54 -12.47 -8.89 8.59
CA ALA A 54 -12.28 -7.57 7.99
C ALA A 54 -10.88 -7.43 7.36
N TYR A 55 -9.82 -7.56 8.17
CA TYR A 55 -8.44 -7.51 7.68
C TYR A 55 -8.06 -8.71 6.79
N GLY A 56 -8.75 -9.84 6.96
CA GLY A 56 -8.63 -11.01 6.11
C GLY A 56 -9.08 -10.78 4.67
N SER A 57 -10.01 -9.85 4.45
CA SER A 57 -10.63 -9.61 3.12
C SER A 57 -9.99 -8.48 2.31
N VAL A 58 -9.27 -7.56 2.96
CA VAL A 58 -8.64 -6.41 2.29
C VAL A 58 -7.24 -6.73 1.77
N MET A 59 -6.81 -5.97 0.76
CA MET A 59 -5.54 -6.15 0.06
C MET A 59 -4.36 -5.52 0.82
N TYR A 60 -3.15 -5.77 0.31
CA TYR A 60 -1.88 -5.14 0.74
C TYR A 60 -1.45 -5.34 2.21
N GLN A 61 -2.18 -6.16 2.98
CA GLN A 61 -1.87 -6.42 4.40
C GLN A 61 -0.49 -7.06 4.64
N ASN A 62 0.04 -7.76 3.64
CA ASN A 62 1.35 -8.41 3.70
C ASN A 62 2.39 -7.72 2.81
N GLU A 63 2.10 -6.52 2.31
CA GLU A 63 2.98 -5.79 1.41
C GLU A 63 3.66 -4.63 2.13
N ASN A 64 4.96 -4.45 1.89
CA ASN A 64 5.71 -3.26 2.23
C ASN A 64 5.85 -2.45 0.93
N LEU A 65 5.17 -1.30 0.87
CA LEU A 65 5.20 -0.42 -0.30
C LEU A 65 6.27 0.64 -0.09
N SER A 66 7.26 0.68 -0.99
CA SER A 66 8.37 1.63 -0.94
C SER A 66 8.39 2.48 -2.20
N VAL A 67 8.58 3.80 -2.05
CA VAL A 67 8.83 4.67 -3.21
C VAL A 67 10.32 4.92 -3.32
N ARG A 68 10.86 4.69 -4.52
CA ARG A 68 12.23 5.06 -4.86
C ARG A 68 12.22 6.44 -5.53
N VAL A 69 12.70 7.43 -4.78
CA VAL A 69 12.79 8.82 -5.23
C VAL A 69 14.08 9.09 -5.99
N SER A 70 14.01 9.95 -7.01
CA SER A 70 15.18 10.46 -7.72
C SER A 70 15.70 11.76 -7.07
N ASP A 71 16.97 12.08 -7.30
CA ASP A 71 17.55 13.36 -6.85
C ASP A 71 16.83 14.55 -7.47
N GLU A 72 16.39 14.40 -8.73
CA GLU A 72 15.67 15.43 -9.48
C GLU A 72 14.32 15.75 -8.83
N PHE A 73 13.56 14.73 -8.41
CA PHE A 73 12.32 14.90 -7.66
C PHE A 73 12.56 15.58 -6.31
N MET A 74 13.57 15.13 -5.56
CA MET A 74 13.90 15.71 -4.26
C MET A 74 14.30 17.18 -4.39
N GLN A 75 15.07 17.53 -5.41
CA GLN A 75 15.45 18.91 -5.69
C GLN A 75 14.23 19.75 -6.10
N ALA A 76 13.34 19.23 -6.95
CA ALA A 76 12.10 19.93 -7.32
C ALA A 76 11.22 20.23 -6.10
N ALA A 77 11.10 19.27 -5.17
CA ALA A 77 10.37 19.46 -3.92
C ALA A 77 10.99 20.53 -3.01
N LEU A 78 12.32 20.56 -2.90
CA LEU A 78 13.04 21.59 -2.12
C LEU A 78 12.91 22.98 -2.74
N ASP A 79 12.92 23.07 -4.07
CA ASP A 79 12.82 24.33 -4.80
C ASP A 79 11.36 24.84 -4.96
N GLY A 80 10.36 24.03 -4.57
CA GLY A 80 8.95 24.33 -4.81
C GLY A 80 8.57 24.33 -6.30
N ARG A 81 9.26 23.53 -7.12
CA ARG A 81 8.99 23.37 -8.55
C ARG A 81 7.98 22.26 -8.81
N GLU A 82 7.25 22.38 -9.91
CA GLU A 82 6.38 21.30 -10.38
C GLU A 82 7.18 20.06 -10.79
N TRP A 83 6.54 18.89 -10.64
CA TRP A 83 7.07 17.59 -11.01
C TRP A 83 6.00 16.78 -11.75
N TRP A 84 6.42 16.01 -12.75
CA TRP A 84 5.50 15.26 -13.62
C TRP A 84 5.92 13.81 -13.74
N THR A 85 4.94 12.91 -13.72
CA THR A 85 5.13 11.50 -14.05
C THR A 85 5.49 11.34 -15.52
N ARG A 86 6.15 10.23 -15.85
CA ARG A 86 6.51 9.84 -17.21
C ARG A 86 5.56 8.73 -17.66
N SER A 87 5.12 8.82 -18.91
CA SER A 87 4.37 7.77 -19.62
C SER A 87 5.27 6.61 -20.04
#